data_AF-A0A5P9X0N9-F1
#
_entry.id   AF-A0A5P9X0N9-F1
#
_cell.length_a   1.000
_cell.length_b   1.000
_cell.length_c   1.000
_cell.angle_alpha   90.00
_cell.angle_beta   90.00
_cell.angle_gamma   90.00
#
_symmetry.space_group_name_H-M   'P 1'
#
loop_
_entity.id
_entity.type
_entity.pdbx_description
1 polymer ?
#
loop_
_entity_poly.entity_id
_entity_poly.type
_entity_poly.pdbx_seq_one_letter_code
_entity_poly.pdbx_strand_id
1 'polypeptide(L)'
;MTFHAPEISKRQNNRATYAAFTTHIERLCRTDPGARAALRAGLRRDLDHPRTRPMHRLLTPRLPDGCDDTTAQAHYTVASLIAAQPRHAFAPDQKDDEDTADEHATAENQAPNEEGGPAKEAAPPGPTPYGTSFGAALGNAVTAKGKPMRMSAAESRINLLTRQSLRGIHLHLPAAVNQVRTTGIVIDWGQLLADLVDWQYQPGRVSRRWLQDFYRITAGADQD
;
A
#
# COMPACT_ATOMS: atom_id res chain seq x y z
N MET A 1 5.58 -31.91 -11.87
CA MET A 1 5.19 -31.57 -10.48
C MET A 1 4.36 -30.30 -10.53
N THR A 2 3.10 -30.32 -10.08
CA THR A 2 2.09 -29.33 -10.47
C THR A 2 1.18 -28.93 -9.30
N PHE A 3 1.77 -28.38 -8.24
CA PHE A 3 1.06 -27.91 -7.04
C PHE A 3 0.60 -26.44 -7.09
N HIS A 4 0.83 -25.74 -8.21
CA HIS A 4 0.86 -24.27 -8.20
C HIS A 4 -0.51 -23.57 -8.38
N ALA A 5 -1.48 -24.23 -9.02
CA ALA A 5 -2.80 -23.66 -9.30
C ALA A 5 -3.68 -23.42 -8.05
N PRO A 6 -3.93 -24.41 -7.15
CA PRO A 6 -4.82 -24.19 -5.99
C PRO A 6 -4.26 -23.14 -5.01
N GLU A 7 -2.93 -23.07 -4.86
CA GLU A 7 -2.26 -22.05 -4.04
C GLU A 7 -2.42 -20.63 -4.62
N ILE A 8 -2.45 -20.48 -5.95
CA ILE A 8 -2.75 -19.20 -6.60
C ILE A 8 -4.19 -18.79 -6.31
N SER A 9 -5.16 -19.68 -6.53
CA SER A 9 -6.58 -19.39 -6.30
C SER A 9 -6.86 -19.03 -4.83
N LYS A 10 -6.25 -19.75 -3.87
CA LYS A 10 -6.38 -19.45 -2.43
C LYS A 10 -5.87 -18.05 -2.09
N ARG A 11 -4.72 -17.63 -2.64
CA ARG A 11 -4.14 -16.30 -2.39
C ARG A 11 -4.97 -15.18 -3.04
N GLN A 12 -5.50 -15.41 -4.23
CA GLN A 12 -6.43 -14.49 -4.91
C GLN A 12 -7.73 -14.31 -4.10
N ASN A 13 -8.31 -15.40 -3.61
CA ASN A 13 -9.51 -15.35 -2.76
C ASN A 13 -9.23 -14.62 -1.43
N ASN A 14 -8.12 -14.91 -0.75
CA ASN A 14 -7.73 -14.20 0.46
C ASN A 14 -7.54 -12.69 0.20
N ARG A 15 -6.86 -12.31 -0.89
CA ARG A 15 -6.73 -10.89 -1.28
C ARG A 15 -8.08 -10.22 -1.56
N ALA A 16 -9.04 -10.92 -2.17
CA ALA A 16 -10.39 -10.40 -2.38
C ALA A 16 -11.11 -10.12 -1.05
N THR A 17 -11.02 -11.03 -0.07
CA THR A 17 -11.54 -10.83 1.29
C THR A 17 -10.87 -9.64 1.99
N TYR A 18 -9.54 -9.53 1.92
CA TYR A 18 -8.80 -8.42 2.51
C TYR A 18 -9.12 -7.07 1.84
N ALA A 19 -9.29 -7.03 0.52
CA ALA A 19 -9.71 -5.84 -0.20
C ALA A 19 -11.14 -5.41 0.20
N ALA A 20 -12.07 -6.37 0.31
CA ALA A 20 -13.43 -6.09 0.79
C ALA A 20 -13.45 -5.55 2.24
N PHE A 21 -12.59 -6.07 3.12
CA PHE A 21 -12.36 -5.52 4.46
C PHE A 21 -11.84 -4.08 4.38
N THR A 22 -10.79 -3.80 3.62
CA THR A 22 -10.20 -2.44 3.56
C THR A 22 -11.16 -1.41 2.96
N THR A 23 -11.89 -1.76 1.90
CA THR A 23 -12.94 -0.89 1.31
C THR A 23 -14.09 -0.63 2.29
N HIS A 24 -14.41 -1.59 3.18
CA HIS A 24 -15.36 -1.36 4.27
C HIS A 24 -14.82 -0.36 5.31
N ILE A 25 -13.54 -0.46 5.69
CA ILE A 25 -12.92 0.50 6.62
C ILE A 25 -12.79 1.90 6.01
N GLU A 26 -12.47 2.02 4.72
CA GLU A 26 -12.44 3.30 4.01
C GLU A 26 -13.82 3.96 3.97
N ARG A 27 -14.87 3.16 3.70
CA ARG A 27 -16.27 3.63 3.77
C ARG A 27 -16.64 4.09 5.18
N LEU A 28 -16.31 3.30 6.21
CA LEU A 28 -16.54 3.63 7.61
C LEU A 28 -15.82 4.93 8.02
N CYS A 29 -14.58 5.12 7.56
CA CYS A 29 -13.79 6.33 7.82
C CYS A 29 -14.31 7.58 7.09
N ARG A 30 -15.09 7.41 6.02
CA ARG A 30 -15.82 8.47 5.31
C ARG A 30 -17.16 8.79 5.99
N THR A 31 -17.91 7.78 6.46
CA THR A 31 -19.27 7.98 7.01
C THR A 31 -19.31 8.33 8.50
N ASP A 32 -18.34 7.86 9.30
CA ASP A 32 -18.35 8.05 10.77
C ASP A 32 -16.99 8.62 11.26
N PRO A 33 -16.92 9.93 11.55
CA PRO A 33 -15.74 10.57 12.14
C PRO A 33 -15.35 10.02 13.51
N GLY A 34 -16.31 9.48 14.29
CA GLY A 34 -16.10 8.87 15.59
C GLY A 34 -15.45 7.49 15.46
N ALA A 35 -15.97 6.61 14.59
CA ALA A 35 -15.33 5.35 14.25
C ALA A 35 -13.90 5.57 13.71
N ARG A 36 -13.70 6.56 12.85
CA ARG A 36 -12.37 6.94 12.38
C ARG A 36 -11.45 7.41 13.51
N ALA A 37 -11.96 8.22 14.45
CA ALA A 37 -11.17 8.66 15.60
C ALA A 37 -10.75 7.47 16.50
N ALA A 38 -11.66 6.51 16.71
CA ALA A 38 -11.39 5.26 17.42
C ALA A 38 -10.34 4.39 16.71
N LEU A 39 -10.51 4.10 15.42
CA LEU A 39 -9.54 3.32 14.64
C LEU A 39 -8.16 3.98 14.61
N ARG A 40 -8.09 5.31 14.44
CA ARG A 40 -6.82 6.06 14.46
C ARG A 40 -6.11 6.00 15.83
N ALA A 41 -6.82 5.73 16.93
CA ALA A 41 -6.23 5.59 18.26
C ALA A 41 -5.43 4.28 18.43
N GLY A 42 -5.64 3.28 17.57
CA GLY A 42 -4.86 2.03 17.49
C GLY A 42 -3.47 2.16 16.87
N LEU A 43 -3.10 3.34 16.34
CA LEU A 43 -1.80 3.55 15.72
C LEU A 43 -0.63 3.20 16.67
N ARG A 44 0.20 2.25 16.24
CA ARG A 44 1.34 1.69 17.00
C ARG A 44 0.92 1.11 18.36
N ARG A 45 -0.23 0.42 18.42
CA ARG A 45 -0.73 -0.26 19.62
C ARG A 45 -0.86 -1.77 19.40
N ASP A 46 -0.70 -2.50 20.48
CA ASP A 46 -1.05 -3.92 20.62
C ASP A 46 -2.56 -4.07 20.87
N LEU A 47 -3.12 -5.25 20.59
CA LEU A 47 -4.54 -5.58 20.77
C LEU A 47 -5.06 -5.32 22.19
N ASP A 48 -4.28 -5.63 23.22
CA ASP A 48 -4.65 -5.46 24.64
C ASP A 48 -4.69 -4.00 25.12
N HIS A 49 -4.13 -3.06 24.34
CA HIS A 49 -3.94 -1.69 24.79
C HIS A 49 -5.29 -1.00 25.04
N PRO A 50 -5.54 -0.30 26.17
CA PRO A 50 -6.86 0.30 26.47
C PRO A 50 -7.45 1.29 25.44
N ARG A 51 -6.72 1.61 24.36
CA ARG A 51 -7.16 2.47 23.23
C ARG A 51 -7.63 1.70 22.00
N THR A 52 -7.32 0.41 21.87
CA THR A 52 -7.90 -0.48 20.83
C THR A 52 -9.30 -0.98 21.22
N ARG A 53 -9.66 -0.92 22.51
CA ARG A 53 -10.96 -1.38 23.04
C ARG A 53 -12.19 -0.93 22.21
N PRO A 54 -12.30 0.35 21.77
CA PRO A 54 -13.42 0.77 20.91
C PRO A 54 -13.37 0.17 19.49
N MET A 55 -12.19 -0.23 19.01
CA MET A 55 -11.99 -0.83 17.69
C MET A 55 -12.55 -2.26 17.62
N HIS A 56 -12.56 -3.03 18.71
CA HIS A 56 -13.14 -4.39 18.70
C HIS A 56 -14.59 -4.38 18.22
N ARG A 57 -15.41 -3.42 18.70
CA ARG A 57 -16.80 -3.24 18.26
C ARG A 57 -16.93 -2.98 16.75
N LEU A 58 -15.94 -2.33 16.13
CA LEU A 58 -15.94 -1.97 14.72
C LEU A 58 -15.37 -3.06 13.81
N LEU A 59 -14.37 -3.80 14.31
CA LEU A 59 -13.57 -4.73 13.51
C LEU A 59 -13.99 -6.19 13.68
N THR A 60 -14.32 -6.64 14.90
CA THR A 60 -14.63 -8.05 15.18
C THR A 60 -15.74 -8.63 14.28
N PRO A 61 -16.85 -7.92 13.95
CA PRO A 61 -17.86 -8.41 13.00
C PRO A 61 -17.39 -8.58 11.54
N ARG A 62 -16.12 -8.33 11.25
CA ARG A 62 -15.48 -8.39 9.92
C ARG A 62 -14.10 -9.05 9.93
N LEU A 63 -13.63 -9.55 11.07
CA LEU A 63 -12.48 -10.45 11.13
C LEU A 63 -12.89 -11.87 10.69
N PRO A 64 -11.97 -12.70 10.18
CA PRO A 64 -12.25 -14.11 9.93
C PRO A 64 -12.52 -14.85 11.26
N ASP A 65 -13.53 -15.71 11.29
CA ASP A 65 -13.84 -16.53 12.47
C ASP A 65 -12.63 -17.39 12.87
N GLY A 66 -12.25 -17.32 14.16
CA GLY A 66 -11.13 -18.08 14.71
C GLY A 66 -9.74 -17.65 14.24
N CYS A 67 -9.56 -16.43 13.71
CA CYS A 67 -8.22 -15.92 13.39
C CYS A 67 -7.35 -15.75 14.65
N ASP A 68 -6.03 -15.95 14.52
CA ASP A 68 -5.08 -15.73 15.60
C ASP A 68 -4.84 -14.23 15.88
N ASP A 69 -4.33 -13.92 17.09
CA ASP A 69 -4.06 -12.54 17.52
C ASP A 69 -3.12 -11.79 16.57
N THR A 70 -2.22 -12.51 15.90
CA THR A 70 -1.28 -11.95 14.92
C THR A 70 -1.98 -11.58 13.60
N THR A 71 -2.91 -12.40 13.10
CA THR A 71 -3.83 -12.02 12.01
C THR A 71 -4.72 -10.85 12.42
N ALA A 72 -5.24 -10.85 13.66
CA ALA A 72 -6.05 -9.74 14.17
C ALA A 72 -5.23 -8.43 14.23
N GLN A 73 -3.98 -8.48 14.72
CA GLN A 73 -3.07 -7.34 14.79
C GLN A 73 -2.76 -6.76 13.41
N ALA A 74 -2.66 -7.60 12.37
CA ALA A 74 -2.56 -7.15 10.98
C ALA A 74 -3.81 -6.36 10.54
N HIS A 75 -5.02 -6.88 10.77
CA HIS A 75 -6.28 -6.19 10.46
C HIS A 75 -6.42 -4.85 11.21
N TYR A 76 -6.09 -4.83 12.51
CA TYR A 76 -6.17 -3.64 13.35
C TYR A 76 -5.11 -2.60 12.95
N THR A 77 -3.91 -3.04 12.55
CA THR A 77 -2.86 -2.16 12.01
C THR A 77 -3.32 -1.51 10.71
N VAL A 78 -3.81 -2.27 9.74
CA VAL A 78 -4.27 -1.72 8.45
C VAL A 78 -5.47 -0.79 8.63
N ALA A 79 -6.43 -1.16 9.48
CA ALA A 79 -7.55 -0.28 9.80
C ALA A 79 -7.10 1.04 10.47
N SER A 80 -6.08 0.98 11.35
CA SER A 80 -5.47 2.18 11.96
C SER A 80 -4.74 3.05 10.92
N LEU A 81 -4.05 2.44 9.96
CA LEU A 81 -3.34 3.14 8.87
C LEU A 81 -4.31 3.85 7.92
N ILE A 82 -5.44 3.19 7.59
CA ILE A 82 -6.52 3.80 6.81
C ILE A 82 -7.13 4.97 7.59
N ALA A 83 -7.52 4.77 8.86
CA ALA A 83 -8.13 5.85 9.66
C ALA A 83 -7.20 7.06 9.89
N ALA A 84 -5.88 6.85 9.82
CA ALA A 84 -4.84 7.87 9.95
C ALA A 84 -4.59 8.72 8.69
N GLN A 85 -5.18 8.38 7.54
CA GLN A 85 -5.11 9.23 6.35
C GLN A 85 -5.71 10.64 6.62
N PRO A 86 -5.30 11.71 5.91
CA PRO A 86 -5.89 13.05 6.03
C PRO A 86 -7.38 13.08 5.65
N ARG A 87 -8.09 14.18 5.93
CA ARG A 87 -9.54 14.27 5.66
C ARG A 87 -9.89 14.25 4.17
N HIS A 88 -9.13 14.94 3.32
CA HIS A 88 -9.33 14.97 1.87
C HIS A 88 -9.28 13.58 1.21
N ALA A 89 -8.49 12.63 1.74
CA ALA A 89 -8.40 11.27 1.21
C ALA A 89 -9.72 10.47 1.33
N PHE A 90 -10.70 10.99 2.07
CA PHE A 90 -12.05 10.43 2.19
C PHE A 90 -13.14 11.34 1.64
N ALA A 91 -12.82 12.53 1.14
CA ALA A 91 -13.81 13.34 0.45
C ALA A 91 -14.32 12.60 -0.81
N PRO A 92 -15.55 12.85 -1.28
CA PRO A 92 -15.85 12.72 -2.70
C PRO A 92 -14.98 13.72 -3.48
N ASP A 93 -14.79 13.49 -4.78
CA ASP A 93 -13.92 14.30 -5.65
C ASP A 93 -14.57 15.68 -5.92
N GLN A 94 -14.51 16.57 -4.93
CA GLN A 94 -14.87 17.98 -5.09
C GLN A 94 -13.69 18.69 -5.73
N LYS A 95 -13.73 18.72 -7.07
CA LYS A 95 -12.91 19.61 -7.88
C LYS A 95 -13.35 21.06 -7.65
N ASP A 96 -12.37 21.95 -7.83
CA ASP A 96 -12.52 23.40 -7.91
C ASP A 96 -12.98 24.04 -6.55
N ASP A 97 -12.42 25.13 -6.03
CA ASP A 97 -11.65 26.23 -6.64
C ASP A 97 -10.40 26.60 -5.80
N GLU A 98 -9.27 26.91 -6.44
CA GLU A 98 -8.31 27.94 -5.96
C GLU A 98 -7.46 28.46 -7.15
N ASP A 99 -8.04 29.38 -7.93
CA ASP A 99 -7.37 30.20 -8.94
C ASP A 99 -6.42 31.20 -8.24
N THR A 100 -5.20 31.49 -8.70
CA THR A 100 -4.93 32.63 -9.61
C THR A 100 -3.47 32.64 -10.06
N ALA A 101 -3.25 32.71 -11.38
CA ALA A 101 -2.04 33.20 -12.09
C ALA A 101 -0.68 32.46 -11.89
N ASP A 102 0.29 32.54 -12.81
CA ASP A 102 0.34 33.31 -14.06
C ASP A 102 0.96 32.52 -15.23
N GLU A 103 0.83 33.05 -16.45
CA GLU A 103 1.12 32.39 -17.72
C GLU A 103 2.61 32.29 -18.08
N HIS A 104 2.94 31.33 -18.96
CA HIS A 104 3.55 31.67 -20.24
C HIS A 104 3.44 30.50 -21.24
N ALA A 105 2.86 30.77 -22.42
CA ALA A 105 2.72 29.80 -23.50
C ALA A 105 3.51 30.22 -24.75
N THR A 106 4.04 29.23 -25.47
CA THR A 106 4.44 29.38 -26.88
C THR A 106 4.27 28.05 -27.63
N ALA A 107 3.69 28.10 -28.84
CA ALA A 107 3.78 27.04 -29.85
C ALA A 107 5.15 27.15 -30.59
N GLU A 108 5.57 26.36 -31.58
CA GLU A 108 5.01 25.30 -32.46
C GLU A 108 6.24 24.48 -33.00
N ASN A 109 6.25 23.40 -33.80
CA ASN A 109 5.29 22.57 -34.54
C ASN A 109 5.94 21.20 -34.91
N GLN A 110 5.21 20.35 -35.64
CA GLN A 110 5.67 19.37 -36.65
C GLN A 110 6.45 18.09 -36.23
N ALA A 111 5.82 16.96 -36.55
CA ALA A 111 6.42 15.65 -36.86
C ALA A 111 6.85 15.64 -38.37
N PRO A 112 7.38 14.56 -39.02
CA PRO A 112 7.28 13.13 -38.65
C PRO A 112 8.54 12.25 -38.96
N ASN A 113 8.32 10.92 -39.00
CA ASN A 113 9.15 9.86 -39.60
C ASN A 113 10.41 9.40 -38.84
N GLU A 114 10.88 8.14 -38.90
CA GLU A 114 10.33 6.84 -39.38
C GLU A 114 11.17 5.68 -38.77
N GLU A 115 10.68 4.44 -38.86
CA GLU A 115 11.40 3.14 -38.73
C GLU A 115 12.30 2.82 -37.50
N GLY A 116 12.07 1.68 -36.84
CA GLY A 116 12.86 1.25 -35.66
C GLY A 116 12.92 -0.25 -35.32
N GLY A 117 12.29 -1.14 -36.11
CA GLY A 117 12.36 -2.60 -35.94
C GLY A 117 11.56 -3.18 -34.74
N PRO A 118 11.37 -4.51 -34.70
CA PRO A 118 10.55 -5.15 -33.67
C PRO A 118 11.32 -5.31 -32.35
N ALA A 119 11.21 -4.31 -31.47
CA ALA A 119 11.49 -4.49 -30.05
C ALA A 119 10.64 -5.66 -29.54
N LYS A 120 11.31 -6.75 -29.13
CA LYS A 120 10.69 -8.05 -28.85
C LYS A 120 9.77 -7.95 -27.64
N GLU A 121 8.50 -7.64 -27.90
CA GLU A 121 7.50 -7.30 -26.89
C GLU A 121 7.45 -8.36 -25.79
N ALA A 122 7.92 -7.97 -24.61
CA ALA A 122 8.06 -8.88 -23.47
C ALA A 122 6.66 -9.21 -22.96
N ALA A 123 6.12 -10.34 -23.45
CA ALA A 123 4.74 -10.77 -23.22
C ALA A 123 4.30 -10.49 -21.78
N PRO A 124 3.19 -9.75 -21.57
CA PRO A 124 2.88 -9.12 -20.30
C PRO A 124 2.90 -10.17 -19.17
N PRO A 125 3.58 -9.91 -18.05
CA PRO A 125 3.77 -10.90 -17.00
C PRO A 125 2.40 -11.38 -16.52
N GLY A 126 2.14 -12.68 -16.75
CA GLY A 126 0.83 -13.29 -16.54
C GLY A 126 0.28 -12.97 -15.13
N PRO A 127 -1.04 -12.71 -15.01
CA PRO A 127 -1.62 -11.94 -13.93
C PRO A 127 -1.14 -12.42 -12.57
N THR A 128 -0.32 -11.59 -11.91
CA THR A 128 0.35 -11.96 -10.67
C THR A 128 -0.69 -12.31 -9.61
N PRO A 129 -0.48 -13.37 -8.80
CA PRO A 129 -1.38 -13.72 -7.70
C PRO A 129 -1.34 -12.71 -6.53
N TYR A 130 -0.70 -11.56 -6.75
CA TYR A 130 -0.44 -10.47 -5.83
C TYR A 130 -0.77 -9.15 -6.53
N GLY A 131 -1.33 -8.21 -5.79
CA GLY A 131 -1.41 -6.80 -6.19
C GLY A 131 -0.11 -6.05 -5.90
N THR A 132 -0.17 -4.72 -5.98
CA THR A 132 0.97 -3.81 -5.77
C THR A 132 1.52 -3.95 -4.35
N SER A 133 2.74 -4.45 -4.21
CA SER A 133 3.38 -4.58 -2.89
C SER A 133 3.79 -3.24 -2.30
N PHE A 134 4.04 -3.17 -0.99
CA PHE A 134 4.52 -1.93 -0.36
C PHE A 134 5.93 -1.53 -0.86
N GLY A 135 6.74 -2.50 -1.31
CA GLY A 135 7.98 -2.24 -2.03
C GLY A 135 7.75 -1.52 -3.35
N ALA A 136 6.76 -1.96 -4.13
CA ALA A 136 6.36 -1.29 -5.36
C ALA A 136 5.84 0.14 -5.10
N ALA A 137 5.06 0.34 -4.04
CA ALA A 137 4.58 1.67 -3.63
C ALA A 137 5.73 2.61 -3.21
N LEU A 138 6.81 2.09 -2.61
CA LEU A 138 8.03 2.85 -2.33
C LEU A 138 8.84 3.16 -3.60
N GLY A 139 8.91 2.23 -4.57
CA GLY A 139 9.56 2.46 -5.87
C GLY A 139 8.85 3.57 -6.65
N ASN A 140 7.52 3.45 -6.79
CA ASN A 140 6.67 4.47 -7.41
C ASN A 140 6.73 5.83 -6.70
N ALA A 141 7.02 5.86 -5.38
CA ALA A 141 7.22 7.10 -4.65
C ALA A 141 8.55 7.79 -4.98
N VAL A 142 9.58 7.05 -5.42
CA VAL A 142 10.83 7.62 -5.97
C VAL A 142 10.61 8.18 -7.37
N THR A 143 9.84 7.48 -8.20
CA THR A 143 9.57 7.86 -9.61
C THR A 143 8.36 8.79 -9.80
N ALA A 144 7.79 9.32 -8.70
CA ALA A 144 6.58 10.14 -8.73
C ALA A 144 6.83 11.52 -9.38
N LYS A 145 6.17 11.81 -10.51
CA LYS A 145 6.29 13.06 -11.28
C LYS A 145 6.04 14.36 -10.51
N GLY A 146 5.32 14.30 -9.37
CA GLY A 146 5.00 15.46 -8.54
C GLY A 146 6.07 15.74 -7.49
N LYS A 147 5.97 15.08 -6.33
CA LYS A 147 6.91 15.26 -5.21
C LYS A 147 7.63 13.93 -4.91
N PRO A 148 8.71 13.60 -5.63
CA PRO A 148 9.40 12.32 -5.47
C PRO A 148 10.10 12.20 -4.11
N MET A 149 10.16 10.97 -3.60
CA MET A 149 10.95 10.59 -2.44
C MET A 149 12.40 10.34 -2.86
N ARG A 150 13.38 10.91 -2.16
CA ARG A 150 14.81 10.64 -2.42
C ARG A 150 15.08 9.14 -2.37
N MET A 151 15.66 8.58 -3.43
CA MET A 151 15.96 7.15 -3.59
C MET A 151 16.63 6.55 -2.34
N SER A 152 17.73 7.15 -1.85
CA SER A 152 18.45 6.67 -0.66
C SER A 152 17.63 6.69 0.63
N ALA A 153 16.61 7.57 0.74
CA ALA A 153 15.69 7.59 1.87
C ALA A 153 14.61 6.50 1.76
N ALA A 154 14.13 6.22 0.54
CA ALA A 154 13.21 5.11 0.27
C ALA A 154 13.91 3.75 0.47
N GLU A 155 15.14 3.62 -0.03
CA GLU A 155 16.00 2.45 0.15
C GLU A 155 16.32 2.21 1.63
N SER A 156 16.72 3.26 2.36
CA SER A 156 16.92 3.17 3.81
C SER A 156 15.65 2.74 4.55
N ARG A 157 14.46 3.13 4.04
CA ARG A 157 13.20 2.72 4.65
C ARG A 157 12.82 1.28 4.33
N ILE A 158 12.98 0.81 3.10
CA ILE A 158 12.67 -0.59 2.77
C ILE A 158 13.65 -1.54 3.48
N ASN A 159 14.94 -1.21 3.52
CA ASN A 159 15.96 -1.97 4.25
C ASN A 159 15.78 -1.94 5.78
N LEU A 160 15.15 -0.92 6.35
CA LEU A 160 14.74 -0.93 7.75
C LEU A 160 13.57 -1.89 7.98
N LEU A 161 12.51 -1.80 7.17
CA LEU A 161 11.27 -2.58 7.34
C LEU A 161 11.52 -4.08 7.15
N THR A 162 12.30 -4.46 6.15
CA THR A 162 12.56 -5.87 5.78
C THR A 162 13.33 -6.66 6.84
N ARG A 163 13.95 -5.96 7.79
CA ARG A 163 14.70 -6.51 8.94
C ARG A 163 13.88 -6.55 10.24
N GLN A 164 12.61 -6.13 10.23
CA GLN A 164 11.80 -6.06 11.45
C GLN A 164 11.17 -7.41 11.84
N SER A 165 11.11 -7.65 13.15
CA SER A 165 10.22 -8.65 13.74
C SER A 165 8.75 -8.24 13.52
N LEU A 166 7.81 -9.17 13.76
CA LEU A 166 6.37 -8.88 13.63
C LEU A 166 5.95 -7.64 14.43
N ARG A 167 6.37 -7.54 15.70
CA ARG A 167 6.10 -6.35 16.53
C ARG A 167 6.77 -5.08 15.97
N GLY A 168 7.97 -5.21 15.39
CA GLY A 168 8.69 -4.12 14.74
C GLY A 168 7.98 -3.60 13.48
N ILE A 169 7.42 -4.46 12.62
CA ILE A 169 6.75 -4.01 11.40
C ILE A 169 5.50 -3.18 11.74
N HIS A 170 4.68 -3.59 12.72
CA HIS A 170 3.52 -2.80 13.19
C HIS A 170 3.92 -1.43 13.79
N LEU A 171 5.11 -1.32 14.38
CA LEU A 171 5.63 -0.07 14.96
C LEU A 171 6.19 0.90 13.90
N HIS A 172 6.97 0.39 12.95
CA HIS A 172 7.71 1.18 11.97
C HIS A 172 6.93 1.47 10.68
N LEU A 173 6.05 0.57 10.23
CA LEU A 173 5.26 0.72 9.00
C LEU A 173 4.45 2.04 8.94
N PRO A 174 3.80 2.54 10.01
CA PRO A 174 3.10 3.83 9.96
C PRO A 174 3.97 5.02 9.55
N ALA A 175 5.26 5.02 9.88
CA ALA A 175 6.18 6.09 9.45
C ALA A 175 6.55 5.98 7.96
N ALA A 176 6.54 4.78 7.39
CA ALA A 176 6.79 4.54 5.98
C ALA A 176 5.56 4.87 5.13
N VAL A 177 4.40 4.36 5.53
CA VAL A 177 3.10 4.59 4.88
C VAL A 177 2.80 6.09 4.79
N ASN A 178 3.09 6.88 5.84
CA ASN A 178 2.87 8.32 5.78
C ASN A 178 3.81 9.03 4.78
N GLN A 179 5.06 8.57 4.64
CA GLN A 179 6.02 9.16 3.69
C GLN A 179 5.67 8.84 2.23
N VAL A 180 5.34 7.57 1.93
CA VAL A 180 4.84 7.19 0.59
C VAL A 180 3.64 8.06 0.22
N ARG A 181 2.67 8.20 1.13
CA ARG A 181 1.45 8.97 0.87
C ARG A 181 1.66 10.49 0.73
N THR A 182 2.77 11.06 1.21
CA THR A 182 3.13 12.47 0.92
C THR A 182 3.64 12.70 -0.51
N THR A 183 3.83 11.63 -1.30
CA THR A 183 4.17 11.72 -2.75
C THR A 183 2.95 11.59 -3.67
N GLY A 184 1.75 11.36 -3.11
CA GLY A 184 0.51 11.11 -3.86
C GLY A 184 0.28 9.64 -4.25
N ILE A 185 1.27 8.76 -4.08
CA ILE A 185 1.16 7.34 -4.44
C ILE A 185 0.13 6.59 -3.58
N VAL A 186 -0.78 5.89 -4.27
CA VAL A 186 -1.80 5.00 -3.71
C VAL A 186 -1.16 3.69 -3.23
N ILE A 187 -1.65 3.17 -2.10
CA ILE A 187 -1.21 1.90 -1.51
C ILE A 187 -2.33 0.87 -1.66
N ASP A 188 -2.02 -0.33 -2.17
CA ASP A 188 -2.96 -1.47 -2.14
C ASP A 188 -3.07 -1.99 -0.70
N TRP A 189 -4.08 -1.51 0.03
CA TRP A 189 -4.33 -1.91 1.41
C TRP A 189 -4.67 -3.41 1.55
N GLY A 190 -5.28 -4.01 0.53
CA GLY A 190 -5.62 -5.44 0.52
C GLY A 190 -4.37 -6.32 0.39
N GLN A 191 -3.42 -5.92 -0.46
CA GLN A 191 -2.11 -6.55 -0.53
C GLN A 191 -1.27 -6.27 0.72
N LEU A 192 -1.29 -5.06 1.27
CA LEU A 192 -0.57 -4.74 2.52
C LEU A 192 -1.10 -5.54 3.72
N LEU A 193 -2.41 -5.81 3.77
CA LEU A 193 -3.00 -6.69 4.78
C LEU A 193 -2.57 -8.15 4.58
N ALA A 194 -2.61 -8.68 3.36
CA ALA A 194 -2.08 -10.02 3.05
C ALA A 194 -0.61 -10.14 3.47
N ASP A 195 0.19 -9.12 3.21
CA ASP A 195 1.64 -9.07 3.48
C ASP A 195 1.96 -9.05 4.98
N LEU A 196 1.08 -8.46 5.81
CA LEU A 196 1.21 -8.45 7.27
C LEU A 196 0.74 -9.77 7.90
N VAL A 197 -0.29 -10.42 7.34
CA VAL A 197 -0.70 -11.76 7.77
C VAL A 197 0.36 -12.80 7.39
N ASP A 198 0.90 -12.76 6.17
CA ASP A 198 2.02 -13.62 5.76
C ASP A 198 3.33 -13.34 6.54
N TRP A 199 3.47 -12.17 7.19
CA TRP A 199 4.70 -11.77 7.90
C TRP A 199 5.03 -12.65 9.11
N GLN A 200 4.03 -13.22 9.79
CA GLN A 200 4.29 -14.13 10.92
C GLN A 200 4.84 -15.49 10.44
N TYR A 201 4.42 -15.95 9.26
CA TYR A 201 4.72 -17.28 8.75
C TYR A 201 5.95 -17.30 7.83
N GLN A 202 6.08 -16.28 6.95
CA GLN A 202 7.08 -16.25 5.87
C GLN A 202 7.66 -14.83 5.67
N PRO A 203 8.20 -14.16 6.70
CA PRO A 203 8.70 -12.78 6.60
C PRO A 203 9.81 -12.65 5.53
N GLY A 204 10.68 -13.64 5.42
CA GLY A 204 11.72 -13.70 4.38
C GLY A 204 11.18 -13.75 2.94
N ARG A 205 9.94 -14.21 2.71
CA ARG A 205 9.29 -14.13 1.39
C ARG A 205 8.75 -12.72 1.14
N VAL A 206 8.04 -12.14 2.10
CA VAL A 206 7.45 -10.80 1.99
C VAL A 206 8.56 -9.76 1.79
N SER A 207 9.58 -9.77 2.66
CA SER A 207 10.77 -8.91 2.56
C SER A 207 11.48 -9.05 1.22
N ARG A 208 11.65 -10.28 0.70
CA ARG A 208 12.29 -10.51 -0.61
C ARG A 208 11.47 -9.89 -1.74
N ARG A 209 10.15 -10.11 -1.78
CA ARG A 209 9.29 -9.55 -2.83
C ARG A 209 9.27 -8.01 -2.76
N TRP A 210 9.16 -7.45 -1.56
CA TRP A 210 9.23 -5.99 -1.35
C TRP A 210 10.54 -5.37 -1.87
N LEU A 211 11.69 -5.99 -1.61
CA LEU A 211 12.97 -5.53 -2.16
C LEU A 211 13.02 -5.71 -3.69
N GLN A 212 12.58 -6.85 -4.21
CA GLN A 212 12.56 -7.13 -5.65
C GLN A 212 11.67 -6.14 -6.42
N ASP A 213 10.48 -5.82 -5.91
CA ASP A 213 9.57 -4.89 -6.57
C ASP A 213 10.07 -3.44 -6.47
N PHE A 214 10.68 -3.06 -5.33
CA PHE A 214 11.32 -1.75 -5.16
C PHE A 214 12.43 -1.54 -6.19
N TYR A 215 13.44 -2.43 -6.20
CA TYR A 215 14.59 -2.29 -7.09
C TYR A 215 14.22 -2.48 -8.56
N ARG A 216 13.20 -3.30 -8.90
CA ARG A 216 12.74 -3.44 -10.29
C ARG A 216 12.11 -2.16 -10.84
N ILE A 217 11.53 -1.31 -9.98
CA ILE A 217 10.98 -0.01 -10.41
C ILE A 217 12.08 1.06 -10.43
N THR A 218 12.92 1.16 -9.39
CA THR A 218 13.96 2.20 -9.37
C THR A 218 15.03 1.98 -10.44
N ALA A 219 15.40 0.73 -10.75
CA ALA A 219 16.39 0.43 -11.79
C ALA A 219 15.94 0.79 -13.22
N GLY A 220 14.63 0.97 -13.45
CA GLY A 220 14.14 1.55 -14.71
C GLY A 220 14.34 3.07 -14.76
N ALA A 221 14.17 3.76 -13.63
CA ALA A 221 14.35 5.21 -13.52
C ALA A 221 15.83 5.66 -13.42
N ASP A 222 16.76 4.72 -13.27
CA ASP A 222 18.21 4.96 -13.47
C ASP A 222 18.64 4.71 -14.94
N GLN A 223 17.70 4.44 -15.85
CA GLN A 223 17.94 4.11 -17.27
C GLN A 223 17.27 5.06 -18.28
N ASP A 224 16.40 5.98 -17.82
CA ASP A 224 15.76 7.06 -18.59
C ASP A 224 16.50 8.40 -18.41
#